data_AF-A0A520V7U7-F1
#
_entry.id   AF-A0A520V7U7-F1
#
_cell.length_a   1.000
_cell.length_b   1.000
_cell.length_c   1.000
_cell.angle_alpha   90.00
_cell.angle_beta   90.00
_cell.angle_gamma   90.00
#
_symmetry.space_group_name_H-M   'P 1'
#
loop_
_entity.id
_entity.type
_entity.pdbx_description
1 polymer ?
#
loop_
_entity_poly.entity_id
_entity_poly.type
_entity_poly.pdbx_seq_one_letter_code
_entity_poly.pdbx_strand_id
1 'polypeptide(L)' 'MKNRCSWCGDDPLYISYHDEEWGVPLFDDQALFECLILETFQAGLSWITVL' A
#
# COMPACT_ATOMS: atom_id res chain seq x y z
N MET A 1 19.16 10.08 -0.76
CA MET A 1 17.90 9.53 -1.29
C MET A 1 17.65 8.20 -0.60
N LYS A 2 16.44 7.96 -0.09
CA LYS A 2 16.05 6.60 0.30
C LYS A 2 15.99 5.75 -0.99
N ASN A 3 16.58 4.57 -0.97
CA ASN A 3 16.38 3.58 -2.03
C ASN A 3 15.00 2.95 -1.79
N ARG A 4 14.03 3.26 -2.65
CA ARG A 4 12.66 2.71 -2.59
C ARG A 4 12.49 1.60 -3.60
N CYS A 5 11.47 0.77 -3.41
CA CYS A 5 11.09 -0.21 -4.40
C CYS A 5 10.74 0.48 -5.73
N SER A 6 11.01 -0.21 -6.85
CA SER A 6 10.83 0.34 -8.20
C SER A 6 9.40 0.73 -8.54
N TRP A 7 8.41 0.23 -7.79
CA TRP A 7 6.99 0.51 -7.99
C TRP A 7 6.50 1.77 -7.28
N CYS A 8 7.26 2.32 -6.31
CA CYS A 8 6.81 3.43 -5.47
C CYS A 8 6.53 4.72 -6.25
N GLY A 9 7.23 4.95 -7.36
CA GLY A 9 7.12 6.18 -8.14
C GLY A 9 7.47 7.44 -7.34
N ASP A 10 6.89 8.58 -7.74
CA ASP A 10 7.17 9.91 -7.19
C ASP A 10 5.94 10.58 -6.54
N ASP A 11 4.78 9.91 -6.54
CA ASP A 11 3.57 10.45 -5.92
C ASP A 11 3.73 10.48 -4.39
N PRO A 12 3.56 11.64 -3.73
CA PRO A 12 3.74 11.75 -2.28
C PRO A 12 2.88 10.79 -1.46
N LEU A 13 1.66 10.50 -1.89
CA LEU A 13 0.76 9.56 -1.20
C LEU A 13 1.29 8.13 -1.32
N TYR A 14 1.76 7.76 -2.50
CA TYR A 14 2.28 6.42 -2.72
C TYR A 14 3.63 6.22 -2.00
N ILE A 15 4.42 7.29 -1.88
CA ILE A 15 5.65 7.34 -1.09
C ILE A 15 5.37 7.15 0.40
N SER A 16 4.37 7.83 0.98
CA SER A 16 4.05 7.66 2.40
C SER A 16 3.56 6.25 2.68
N TYR A 17 2.67 5.73 1.85
CA TYR A 17 2.20 4.35 1.96
C TYR A 17 3.36 3.34 1.87
N HIS A 18 4.26 3.48 0.90
CA HIS A 18 5.45 2.63 0.78
C HIS A 18 6.35 2.71 2.02
N ASP A 19 6.62 3.93 2.51
CA ASP A 19 7.61 4.14 3.56
C ASP A 19 7.10 3.78 4.95
N GLU A 20 5.79 3.85 5.19
CA GLU A 20 5.19 3.79 6.53
C GLU A 20 4.24 2.62 6.75
N GLU A 21 3.64 2.07 5.67
CA GLU A 21 2.60 1.04 5.77
C GLU A 21 2.99 -0.26 5.06
N TRP A 22 3.55 -0.18 3.85
CA TRP A 22 3.81 -1.35 3.03
C TRP A 22 4.92 -2.23 3.60
N GLY A 23 4.60 -3.49 3.88
CA GLY A 23 5.55 -4.47 4.44
C GLY A 23 5.84 -4.28 5.93
N VAL A 24 5.15 -3.35 6.61
CA VAL A 24 5.22 -3.21 8.07
C VAL A 24 4.33 -4.29 8.73
N PRO A 25 4.84 -5.08 9.69
CA PRO A 25 4.04 -6.10 10.36
C PRO A 25 2.79 -5.52 11.04
N LEU A 26 1.63 -6.06 10.70
CA LEU A 26 0.33 -5.70 11.25
C LEU A 26 -0.30 -6.93 11.92
N PHE A 27 -0.80 -6.75 13.14
CA PHE A 27 -1.33 -7.85 13.97
C PHE A 27 -2.78 -7.62 14.43
N ASP A 28 -3.39 -6.50 14.05
CA ASP A 28 -4.79 -6.21 14.34
C ASP A 28 -5.70 -6.89 13.29
N ASP A 29 -6.65 -7.70 13.76
CA ASP A 29 -7.50 -8.50 12.87
C ASP A 29 -8.40 -7.64 11.96
N GLN A 30 -8.90 -6.51 12.46
CA GLN A 30 -9.76 -5.64 11.68
C GLN A 30 -8.97 -4.92 10.58
N ALA A 31 -7.79 -4.42 10.91
CA ALA A 31 -6.90 -3.79 9.95
C ALA A 31 -6.37 -4.80 8.91
N LEU A 32 -6.08 -6.04 9.30
CA LEU A 32 -5.75 -7.11 8.35
C LEU A 32 -6.91 -7.43 7.41
N PHE A 33 -8.15 -7.44 7.92
CA PHE A 33 -9.34 -7.62 7.08
C PHE A 33 -9.52 -6.44 6.12
N GLU A 34 -9.27 -5.21 6.56
CA GLU A 34 -9.28 -4.03 5.70
C GLU A 34 -8.28 -4.17 4.54
N CYS A 35 -7.01 -4.50 4.83
CA CYS A 35 -6.00 -4.74 3.79
C CYS A 35 -6.45 -5.81 2.80
N LEU A 36 -6.96 -6.94 3.30
CA LEU A 36 -7.46 -8.03 2.46
C LEU A 36 -8.57 -7.55 1.51
N ILE A 37 -9.52 -6.76 2.00
CA ILE A 37 -10.63 -6.26 1.21
C ILE A 37 -10.16 -5.23 0.17
N LEU A 38 -9.28 -4.30 0.54
CA LEU A 38 -8.73 -3.30 -0.40
C LEU A 38 -8.00 -3.97 -1.57
N GLU A 39 -7.23 -5.04 -1.31
CA GLU A 39 -6.57 -5.83 -2.36
C GLU A 39 -7.58 -6.45 -3.35
N THR A 40 -8.76 -6.86 -2.88
CA THR A 40 -9.80 -7.39 -3.80
C THR A 40 -10.39 -6.30 -4.71
N PHE A 41 -10.47 -5.05 -4.24
CA PHE A 41 -10.95 -3.93 -5.06
C PHE A 41 -9.95 -3.51 -6.14
N GLN A 42 -8.69 -3.94 -6.02
CA GLN A 42 -7.63 -3.59 -6.96
C GLN A 42 -7.70 -4.38 -8.28
N ALA A 43 -8.52 -5.44 -8.40
CA ALA A 43 -8.52 -6.31 -9.57
C ALA A 43 -8.76 -5.55 -10.89
N GLY A 44 -7.71 -5.44 -11.73
CA GLY A 44 -7.74 -4.72 -13.00
C GLY A 44 -7.46 -3.22 -12.91
N LEU A 45 -7.13 -2.69 -11.73
CA LEU A 45 -6.78 -1.29 -11.47
C LEU A 45 -5.34 -1.16 -10.94
N SER A 46 -4.81 0.06 -10.99
CA SER A 46 -3.61 0.42 -10.24
C SER A 46 -3.93 0.59 -8.76
N TRP A 47 -3.00 0.23 -7.87
CA TRP A 47 -3.17 0.40 -6.42
C TRP A 47 -3.45 1.83 -5.99
N ILE A 48 -2.82 2.83 -6.62
CA ILE A 48 -3.06 4.26 -6.35
C ILE A 48 -4.52 4.71 -6.61
N THR A 49 -5.33 3.89 -7.31
CA THR A 49 -6.77 4.15 -7.49
C THR A 49 -7.60 3.74 -6.29
N VAL A 50 -7.10 2.77 -5.50
CA VAL A 50 -7.76 2.22 -4.31
C VAL A 50 -7.23 2.86 -3.03
N LEU A 51 -5.93 3.18 -3.00
CA LEU A 51 -5.21 3.82 -1.90
C LEU A 51 -5.76 5.21 -1.56
#